data_AF-E8QZ12-F1
#
_entry.id   AF-E8QZ12-F1
#
_cell.length_a   1.000
_cell.length_b   1.000
_cell.length_c   1.000
_cell.angle_alpha   90.00
_cell.angle_beta   90.00
_cell.angle_gamma   90.00
#
_symmetry.space_group_name_H-M   'P 1'
#
loop_
_entity.id
_entity.type
_entity.pdbx_description
1 polymer ?
#
loop_
_entity_poly.entity_id
_entity_poly.type
_entity_poly.pdbx_seq_one_letter_code
_entity_poly.pdbx_strand_id
1 'polypeptide(L)'
;MTASALGNPPGDSTEAIRPTRRHPEVGLIVATDRQGVIGLGGGLPWRLPRDLKRFRSLTWGHPLIMGRKTFDSIGRPLPGRTSIVLSRSNAWNAPEGVLKARDLDDAHAQAATLDPNGPIWIIGGGEIYRQAIERDLVDRVELTRVEHLFQGDTFFPLDWLDSWPILADRSFPADDRDPWPTRHLTLIRPNSGVTSLPQWRSSMERPA
;
A
#
# COMPACT_ATOMS: atom_id res chain seq x y z
N MET A 1 66.06 -7.33 -24.32
CA MET A 1 65.01 -6.45 -24.89
C MET A 1 63.93 -7.35 -25.46
N THR A 2 62.73 -7.33 -24.88
CA THR A 2 61.39 -7.21 -25.50
C THR A 2 60.36 -7.61 -24.46
N ALA A 3 59.46 -6.67 -24.18
CA ALA A 3 58.36 -6.80 -23.23
C ALA A 3 57.22 -7.65 -23.81
N SER A 4 56.54 -8.41 -22.95
CA SER A 4 55.19 -8.92 -23.22
C SER A 4 54.26 -8.38 -22.15
N ALA A 5 53.39 -7.45 -22.57
CA ALA A 5 52.30 -6.91 -21.78
C ALA A 5 51.15 -7.92 -21.73
N LEU A 6 50.71 -8.28 -20.52
CA LEU A 6 49.44 -8.97 -20.29
C LEU A 6 48.35 -7.89 -20.17
N GLY A 7 47.47 -7.82 -21.17
CA GLY A 7 46.27 -7.00 -21.13
C GLY A 7 45.19 -7.66 -20.27
N ASN A 8 44.55 -6.88 -19.39
CA ASN A 8 43.34 -7.29 -18.69
C ASN A 8 42.16 -7.43 -19.68
N PRO A 9 41.23 -8.38 -19.48
CA PRO A 9 40.03 -8.47 -20.29
C PRO A 9 39.06 -7.31 -19.99
N PRO A 10 38.25 -6.88 -20.98
CA PRO A 10 37.33 -5.76 -20.83
C PRO A 10 36.15 -6.12 -19.94
N GLY A 11 35.73 -5.16 -19.11
CA GLY A 11 34.59 -5.28 -18.21
C GLY A 11 33.28 -5.49 -18.96
N ASP A 12 32.55 -6.52 -18.55
CA ASP A 12 31.15 -6.71 -18.92
C ASP A 12 30.27 -5.88 -17.98
N SER A 13 30.16 -4.59 -18.30
CA SER A 13 29.24 -3.65 -17.66
C SER A 13 27.88 -3.74 -18.33
N THR A 14 27.19 -4.87 -18.18
CA THR A 14 25.75 -4.90 -18.48
C THR A 14 24.99 -4.33 -17.28
N GLU A 15 25.11 -3.02 -17.08
CA GLU A 15 24.23 -2.28 -16.17
C GLU A 15 22.85 -2.27 -16.82
N ALA A 16 22.01 -3.24 -16.41
CA ALA A 16 20.62 -3.33 -16.85
C ALA A 16 19.97 -1.94 -16.70
N ILE A 17 19.51 -1.37 -17.81
CA ILE A 17 18.80 -0.09 -17.84
C ILE A 17 17.56 -0.25 -16.96
N ARG A 18 17.68 0.17 -15.69
CA ARG A 18 16.58 0.20 -14.75
C ARG A 18 15.71 1.40 -15.13
N PRO A 19 14.39 1.25 -15.30
CA PRO A 19 13.52 2.41 -15.43
C PRO A 19 13.72 3.27 -14.17
N THR A 20 14.29 4.46 -14.35
CA THR A 20 14.39 5.46 -13.29
C THR A 20 12.97 5.89 -12.95
N ARG A 21 12.48 5.47 -11.77
CA ARG A 21 11.17 5.90 -11.30
C ARG A 21 11.17 7.42 -11.17
N ARG A 22 10.27 8.09 -11.89
CA ARG A 22 10.15 9.56 -11.85
C ARG A 22 9.44 10.06 -10.59
N HIS A 23 8.81 9.17 -9.81
CA HIS A 23 8.01 9.48 -8.63
C HIS A 23 8.13 8.37 -7.55
N PRO A 24 7.77 8.67 -6.28
CA PRO A 24 7.67 7.67 -5.22
C PRO A 24 6.71 6.54 -5.56
N GLU A 25 6.92 5.35 -4.99
CA GLU A 25 6.03 4.20 -5.21
C GLU A 25 4.68 4.43 -4.53
N VAL A 26 3.57 4.19 -5.24
CA VAL A 26 2.24 4.26 -4.63
C VAL A 26 1.71 2.85 -4.39
N GLY A 27 1.58 2.49 -3.12
CA GLY A 27 0.95 1.27 -2.67
C GLY A 27 -0.50 1.50 -2.23
N LEU A 28 -1.36 0.54 -2.50
CA LEU A 28 -2.72 0.45 -1.95
C LEU A 28 -2.78 -0.74 -0.99
N ILE A 29 -3.29 -0.54 0.22
CA ILE A 29 -3.47 -1.63 1.19
C ILE A 29 -4.96 -1.80 1.45
N VAL A 30 -5.49 -3.01 1.27
CA VAL A 30 -6.92 -3.29 1.47
C VAL A 30 -7.11 -4.69 2.04
N ALA A 31 -8.05 -4.83 2.98
CA ALA A 31 -8.53 -6.12 3.47
C ALA A 31 -9.97 -6.32 3.01
N THR A 32 -10.24 -7.43 2.31
CA THR A 32 -11.56 -7.79 1.81
C THR A 32 -11.99 -9.15 2.33
N ASP A 33 -13.29 -9.42 2.33
CA ASP A 33 -13.79 -10.79 2.35
C ASP A 33 -13.75 -11.43 0.94
N ARG A 34 -14.40 -12.59 0.75
CA ARG A 34 -14.44 -13.25 -0.56
C ARG A 34 -15.27 -12.51 -1.62
N GLN A 35 -16.18 -11.63 -1.22
CA GLN A 35 -17.05 -10.83 -2.09
C GLN A 35 -16.60 -9.37 -2.24
N GLY A 36 -15.47 -8.99 -1.64
CA GLY A 36 -14.96 -7.63 -1.73
C GLY A 36 -15.51 -6.70 -0.66
N VAL A 37 -16.21 -7.18 0.38
CA VAL A 37 -16.63 -6.32 1.49
C VAL A 37 -15.41 -5.71 2.16
N ILE A 38 -15.43 -4.39 2.40
CA ILE A 38 -14.39 -3.65 3.12
C ILE A 38 -14.95 -2.81 4.27
N GLY A 39 -16.26 -2.87 4.51
CA GLY A 39 -16.88 -2.11 5.58
C GLY A 39 -18.35 -2.41 5.78
N LEU A 40 -18.78 -2.23 7.03
CA LEU A 40 -20.17 -2.27 7.47
C LEU A 40 -20.34 -1.21 8.58
N GLY A 41 -21.31 -0.31 8.43
CA GLY A 41 -21.64 0.67 9.48
C GLY A 41 -20.48 1.60 9.85
N GLY A 42 -19.55 1.84 8.92
CA GLY A 42 -18.37 2.67 9.16
C GLY A 42 -17.21 1.97 9.87
N GLY A 43 -17.21 0.64 10.00
CA GLY A 43 -16.07 -0.14 10.50
C GLY A 43 -15.84 -1.41 9.69
N LEU A 44 -14.78 -2.15 9.99
CA LEU A 44 -14.61 -3.51 9.45
C LEU A 44 -15.54 -4.48 10.19
N PRO A 45 -16.20 -5.42 9.51
CA PRO A 45 -17.07 -6.42 10.16
C PRO A 45 -16.28 -7.52 10.88
N TRP A 46 -14.95 -7.46 10.87
CA TRP A 46 -14.05 -8.37 11.56
C TRP A 46 -12.95 -7.61 12.30
N ARG A 47 -12.25 -8.35 13.18
CA ARG A 47 -11.00 -7.91 13.80
C ARG A 47 -9.97 -9.02 13.62
N LEU A 48 -8.90 -8.70 12.89
CA LEU A 48 -7.82 -9.64 12.56
C LEU A 48 -6.48 -9.07 13.02
N PRO A 49 -6.00 -9.40 14.24
CA PRO A 49 -4.72 -8.93 14.76
C PRO A 49 -3.54 -9.15 13.81
N ARG A 50 -3.53 -10.27 13.06
CA ARG A 50 -2.49 -10.56 12.07
C ARG A 50 -2.47 -9.55 10.93
N ASP A 51 -3.64 -9.19 10.42
CA ASP A 51 -3.80 -8.17 9.37
C ASP A 51 -3.41 -6.78 9.90
N LEU A 52 -3.84 -6.42 11.11
CA LEU A 52 -3.45 -5.14 11.74
C LEU A 52 -1.92 -5.03 11.93
N LYS A 53 -1.25 -6.15 12.30
CA LYS A 53 0.21 -6.21 12.39
C LYS A 53 0.86 -6.03 11.02
N ARG A 54 0.33 -6.68 9.98
CA ARG A 54 0.79 -6.52 8.59
C ARG A 54 0.64 -5.07 8.13
N PHE A 55 -0.55 -4.48 8.31
CA PHE A 55 -0.84 -3.09 7.98
C PHE A 55 0.14 -2.13 8.67
N ARG A 56 0.35 -2.31 9.98
CA ARG A 56 1.31 -1.48 10.74
C ARG A 56 2.73 -1.63 10.20
N SER A 57 3.18 -2.84 9.92
CA SER A 57 4.52 -3.09 9.39
C SER A 57 4.71 -2.43 8.02
N LEU A 58 3.77 -2.63 7.09
CA LEU A 58 3.87 -2.06 5.74
C LEU A 58 3.89 -0.52 5.75
N THR A 59 3.15 0.09 6.67
CA THR A 59 2.93 1.55 6.66
C THR A 59 3.88 2.32 7.56
N TRP A 60 4.68 1.65 8.39
CA TRP A 60 5.46 2.34 9.43
C TRP A 60 6.43 3.36 8.83
N GLY A 61 6.42 4.59 9.36
CA GLY A 61 7.30 5.67 8.90
C GLY A 61 6.88 6.33 7.59
N HIS A 62 5.81 5.85 6.93
CA HIS A 62 5.40 6.29 5.61
C HIS A 62 4.06 7.06 5.64
N PRO A 63 3.83 7.97 4.68
CA PRO A 63 2.59 8.73 4.59
C PRO A 63 1.40 7.84 4.21
N LEU A 64 0.25 8.12 4.84
CA LEU A 64 -1.01 7.43 4.62
C LEU A 64 -2.03 8.38 3.98
N ILE A 65 -2.58 8.01 2.84
CA ILE A 65 -3.66 8.73 2.17
C ILE A 65 -4.97 8.00 2.45
N MET A 66 -5.96 8.74 2.96
CA MET A 66 -7.29 8.19 3.21
C MET A 66 -8.42 9.22 3.05
N GLY A 67 -9.65 8.75 2.89
CA GLY A 67 -10.85 9.59 2.92
C GLY A 67 -11.31 9.92 4.35
N ARG A 68 -12.00 11.05 4.53
CA ARG A 68 -12.51 11.49 5.84
C ARG A 68 -13.29 10.42 6.61
N LYS A 69 -14.21 9.69 5.95
CA LYS A 69 -15.00 8.63 6.62
C LYS A 69 -14.12 7.50 7.17
N THR A 70 -13.04 7.15 6.47
CA THR A 70 -12.07 6.15 6.93
C THR A 70 -11.27 6.69 8.11
N PHE A 71 -10.87 7.95 8.08
CA PHE A 71 -10.22 8.58 9.22
C PHE A 71 -11.12 8.61 10.46
N ASP A 72 -12.38 9.01 10.31
CA ASP A 72 -13.36 9.04 11.41
C ASP A 72 -13.59 7.64 12.00
N SER A 73 -13.63 6.60 11.16
CA SER A 73 -13.71 5.20 11.57
C SER A 73 -12.52 4.76 12.43
N ILE A 74 -11.30 5.15 12.03
CA ILE A 74 -10.09 4.90 12.80
C ILE A 74 -10.09 5.72 14.11
N GLY A 75 -10.68 6.91 14.07
CA GLY A 75 -10.94 7.78 15.22
C GLY A 75 -9.72 8.53 15.75
N ARG A 76 -8.52 8.30 15.18
CA ARG A 76 -7.28 8.94 15.63
C ARG A 76 -6.17 8.89 14.58
N PRO A 77 -5.17 9.78 14.66
CA PRO A 77 -3.92 9.61 13.92
C PRO A 77 -3.23 8.29 14.29
N LEU A 78 -2.63 7.64 13.29
CA LEU A 78 -1.92 6.39 13.48
C LEU A 78 -0.46 6.66 13.90
N PRO A 79 -0.01 6.28 15.11
CA PRO A 79 1.31 6.65 15.61
C PRO A 79 2.45 6.22 14.68
N GLY A 80 3.47 7.06 14.53
CA GLY A 80 4.62 6.80 13.66
C GLY A 80 4.35 6.93 12.16
N ARG A 81 3.20 7.49 11.77
CA ARG A 81 2.76 7.70 10.38
C ARG A 81 2.08 9.05 10.23
N THR A 82 2.33 9.75 9.13
CA THR A 82 1.61 10.97 8.79
C THR A 82 0.33 10.62 8.04
N SER A 83 -0.81 11.03 8.58
CA SER A 83 -2.12 10.82 7.92
C SER A 83 -2.47 12.03 7.07
N ILE A 84 -2.79 11.80 5.80
CA ILE A 84 -3.27 12.79 4.82
C ILE A 84 -4.71 12.44 4.49
N VAL A 85 -5.63 13.29 4.91
CA VAL A 85 -7.06 13.02 4.87
C VAL A 85 -7.73 13.89 3.83
N LEU A 86 -8.34 13.24 2.85
CA LEU A 86 -9.15 13.90 1.83
C LEU A 86 -10.49 14.30 2.42
N SER A 87 -10.77 15.60 2.38
CA SER A 87 -12.04 16.17 2.81
C SER A 87 -12.48 17.29 1.88
N ARG A 88 -13.68 17.15 1.31
CA ARG A 88 -14.32 18.20 0.50
C ARG A 88 -14.89 19.35 1.34
N SER A 89 -14.97 19.18 2.66
CA SER A 89 -15.49 20.22 3.55
C SER A 89 -14.39 21.21 3.90
N ASN A 90 -14.53 22.45 3.46
CA ASN A 90 -13.62 23.53 3.85
C ASN A 90 -13.63 23.77 5.36
N ALA A 91 -14.77 23.54 6.02
CA ALA A 91 -14.94 23.71 7.47
C ALA A 91 -14.35 22.57 8.30
N TRP A 92 -13.96 21.45 7.69
CA TRP A 92 -13.30 20.37 8.42
C TRP A 92 -11.86 20.76 8.75
N ASN A 93 -11.55 20.81 10.05
CA ASN A 93 -10.20 21.05 10.55
C ASN A 93 -9.53 19.72 10.84
N ALA A 94 -8.37 19.48 10.22
CA ALA A 94 -7.59 18.30 10.54
C ALA A 94 -7.09 18.39 11.99
N PRO A 95 -7.17 17.31 12.77
CA PRO A 95 -6.60 17.29 14.11
C PRO A 95 -5.06 17.36 14.03
N GLU A 96 -4.42 17.60 15.17
CA GLU A 96 -2.97 17.62 15.27
C GLU A 96 -2.34 16.32 14.73
N GLY A 97 -1.25 16.46 13.96
CA GLY A 97 -0.57 15.34 13.32
C GLY A 97 -1.26 14.79 12.06
N VAL A 98 -2.30 15.46 11.56
CA VAL A 98 -3.02 15.08 10.34
C VAL A 98 -3.00 16.23 9.34
N LEU A 99 -2.72 15.91 8.09
CA LEU A 99 -2.79 16.85 6.98
C LEU A 99 -4.14 16.73 6.27
N LYS A 100 -4.70 17.86 5.86
CA LYS A 100 -5.89 17.92 5.03
C LYS A 100 -5.48 18.04 3.57
N ALA A 101 -6.09 17.22 2.71
CA ALA A 101 -5.99 17.35 1.27
C ALA A 101 -7.37 17.62 0.66
N ARG A 102 -7.41 18.43 -0.40
CA ARG A 102 -8.66 18.79 -1.09
C ARG A 102 -9.11 17.72 -2.09
N ASP A 103 -8.15 17.00 -2.66
CA ASP A 103 -8.33 15.94 -3.66
C ASP A 103 -7.15 14.96 -3.62
N LEU A 104 -7.18 13.95 -4.48
CA LEU A 104 -6.16 12.90 -4.52
C LEU A 104 -4.80 13.40 -5.05
N ASP A 105 -4.80 14.37 -5.95
CA ASP A 105 -3.56 14.91 -6.53
C ASP A 105 -2.80 15.74 -5.49
N ASP A 106 -3.53 16.59 -4.75
CA ASP A 106 -3.00 17.32 -3.60
C ASP A 106 -2.47 16.36 -2.52
N ALA A 107 -3.23 15.31 -2.18
CA ALA A 107 -2.78 14.32 -1.20
C ALA A 107 -1.49 13.61 -1.64
N HIS A 108 -1.40 13.24 -2.91
CA HIS A 108 -0.21 12.61 -3.48
C HIS A 108 1.00 13.57 -3.46
N ALA A 109 0.81 14.83 -3.85
CA ALA A 109 1.89 15.82 -3.84
C ALA A 109 2.43 16.07 -2.42
N GLN A 110 1.54 16.17 -1.41
CA GLN A 110 1.93 16.29 -0.01
C GLN A 110 2.71 15.04 0.46
N ALA A 111 2.21 13.85 0.13
CA ALA A 111 2.88 12.59 0.48
C ALA A 111 4.28 12.47 -0.13
N ALA A 112 4.41 12.79 -1.43
CA ALA A 112 5.69 12.77 -2.14
C ALA A 112 6.69 13.80 -1.59
N THR A 113 6.21 14.91 -1.02
CA THR A 113 7.06 15.90 -0.35
C THR A 113 7.57 15.38 1.00
N LEU A 114 6.71 14.67 1.74
CA LEU A 114 7.05 14.12 3.06
C LEU A 114 8.03 12.95 2.97
N ASP A 115 7.88 12.11 1.93
CA ASP A 115 8.71 10.92 1.74
C ASP A 115 9.07 10.73 0.26
N PRO A 116 10.07 11.48 -0.24
CA PRO A 116 10.41 11.51 -1.67
C PRO A 116 11.04 10.20 -2.18
N ASN A 117 11.54 9.35 -1.27
CA ASN A 117 12.25 8.12 -1.60
C ASN A 117 11.56 6.86 -1.08
N GLY A 118 10.53 6.99 -0.25
CA GLY A 118 9.75 5.89 0.31
C GLY A 118 8.40 5.68 -0.38
N PRO A 119 7.67 4.62 0.00
CA PRO A 119 6.32 4.38 -0.50
C PRO A 119 5.29 5.35 0.08
N ILE A 120 4.28 5.66 -0.73
CA ILE A 120 3.04 6.33 -0.33
C ILE A 120 1.95 5.27 -0.22
N TRP A 121 1.18 5.27 0.87
CA TRP A 121 0.15 4.25 1.09
C TRP A 121 -1.27 4.82 1.03
N ILE A 122 -2.06 4.32 0.08
CA ILE A 122 -3.51 4.55 0.02
C ILE A 122 -4.21 3.47 0.83
N ILE A 123 -4.99 3.88 1.84
CA ILE A 123 -5.61 2.96 2.80
C ILE A 123 -7.15 3.06 2.81
N GLY A 124 -7.72 3.69 1.79
CA GLY A 124 -9.17 3.72 1.52
C GLY A 124 -9.85 5.03 1.89
N GLY A 125 -11.17 5.10 1.94
CA GLY A 125 -12.15 4.05 1.66
C GLY A 125 -12.43 3.84 0.17
N GLY A 126 -13.53 3.16 -0.14
CA GLY A 126 -13.90 2.73 -1.51
C GLY A 126 -13.76 3.80 -2.58
N GLU A 127 -14.20 5.03 -2.30
CA GLU A 127 -14.09 6.15 -3.26
C GLU A 127 -12.64 6.58 -3.53
N ILE A 128 -11.75 6.49 -2.53
CA ILE A 128 -10.33 6.81 -2.71
C ILE A 128 -9.63 5.69 -3.49
N TYR A 129 -9.96 4.43 -3.19
CA TYR A 129 -9.48 3.29 -3.98
C TYR A 129 -9.89 3.41 -5.44
N ARG A 130 -11.17 3.72 -5.71
CA ARG A 130 -11.70 3.92 -7.06
C ARG A 130 -10.92 4.98 -7.82
N GLN A 131 -10.77 6.18 -7.24
CA GLN A 131 -10.02 7.27 -7.86
C GLN A 131 -8.56 6.90 -8.14
N ALA A 132 -7.91 6.18 -7.22
CA ALA A 132 -6.52 5.80 -7.36
C ALA A 132 -6.28 4.75 -8.47
N ILE A 133 -7.19 3.79 -8.60
CA ILE A 133 -7.15 2.77 -9.67
C ILE A 133 -7.49 3.41 -11.02
N GLU A 134 -8.58 4.18 -11.13
CA GLU A 134 -9.01 4.80 -12.40
C GLU A 134 -7.99 5.80 -12.97
N ARG A 135 -7.26 6.50 -12.10
CA ARG A 135 -6.22 7.45 -12.51
C ARG A 135 -4.89 6.79 -12.84
N ASP A 136 -4.82 5.46 -12.78
CA ASP A 136 -3.59 4.72 -12.98
C ASP A 136 -2.47 5.24 -12.05
N LEU A 137 -2.78 5.44 -10.75
CA LEU A 137 -1.81 5.94 -9.76
C LEU A 137 -1.08 4.83 -8.98
N VAL A 138 -1.73 3.70 -8.70
CA VAL A 138 -1.23 2.61 -7.84
C VAL A 138 -0.24 1.67 -8.55
N ASP A 139 0.97 1.51 -8.02
CA ASP A 139 1.96 0.55 -8.54
C ASP A 139 1.80 -0.86 -7.95
N ARG A 140 1.33 -0.94 -6.70
CA ARG A 140 1.21 -2.19 -5.94
C ARG A 140 -0.06 -2.23 -5.10
N VAL A 141 -0.66 -3.41 -5.01
CA VAL A 141 -1.71 -3.71 -4.03
C VAL A 141 -1.23 -4.74 -3.02
N GLU A 142 -1.32 -4.40 -1.74
CA GLU A 142 -1.18 -5.32 -0.62
C GLU A 142 -2.59 -5.71 -0.15
N LEU A 143 -3.09 -6.83 -0.67
CA LEU A 143 -4.43 -7.33 -0.41
C LEU A 143 -4.41 -8.37 0.71
N THR A 144 -5.30 -8.25 1.69
CA THR A 144 -5.64 -9.33 2.62
C THR A 144 -7.02 -9.86 2.22
N ARG A 145 -7.12 -11.13 1.83
CA ARG A 145 -8.41 -11.81 1.60
C ARG A 145 -8.77 -12.64 2.81
N VAL A 146 -9.87 -12.31 3.47
CA VAL A 146 -10.48 -13.12 4.52
C VAL A 146 -11.32 -14.18 3.83
N GLU A 147 -11.06 -15.46 4.11
CA GLU A 147 -11.75 -16.60 3.50
C GLU A 147 -13.12 -16.84 4.14
N HIS A 148 -13.94 -15.77 4.19
CA HIS A 148 -15.29 -15.76 4.72
C HIS A 148 -16.18 -14.80 3.91
N LEU A 149 -17.47 -14.75 4.25
CA LEU A 149 -18.49 -13.88 3.67
C LEU A 149 -19.15 -13.11 4.80
N PHE A 150 -19.04 -11.79 4.76
CA PHE A 150 -19.66 -10.91 5.75
C PHE A 150 -20.77 -10.09 5.11
N GLN A 151 -21.67 -9.55 5.94
CA GLN A 151 -22.51 -8.46 5.49
C GLN A 151 -21.66 -7.18 5.38
N GLY A 152 -21.96 -6.36 4.38
CA GLY A 152 -21.22 -5.13 4.11
C GLY A 152 -22.04 -4.11 3.34
N ASP A 153 -21.72 -2.84 3.54
CA ASP A 153 -22.29 -1.70 2.80
C ASP A 153 -21.26 -1.01 1.90
N THR A 154 -19.99 -1.38 2.04
CA THR A 154 -18.86 -0.78 1.32
C THR A 154 -18.01 -1.89 0.73
N PHE A 155 -17.70 -1.77 -0.56
CA PHE A 155 -17.04 -2.81 -1.34
C PHE A 155 -15.79 -2.30 -2.08
N PHE A 156 -14.80 -3.18 -2.22
CA PHE A 156 -13.68 -3.08 -3.14
C PHE A 156 -13.89 -4.13 -4.24
N PRO A 157 -14.17 -3.72 -5.49
CA PRO A 157 -14.32 -4.64 -6.61
C PRO A 157 -13.00 -5.39 -6.88
N LEU A 158 -13.02 -6.71 -6.67
CA LEU A 158 -11.83 -7.56 -6.83
C LEU A 158 -11.39 -7.68 -8.29
N ASP A 159 -12.33 -7.53 -9.23
CA ASP A 159 -12.11 -7.55 -10.67
C ASP A 159 -11.23 -6.40 -11.18
N TRP A 160 -11.10 -5.31 -10.41
CA TRP A 160 -10.09 -4.27 -10.65
C TRP A 160 -8.66 -4.79 -10.70
N LEU A 161 -8.41 -5.97 -10.13
CA LEU A 161 -7.10 -6.60 -10.00
C LEU A 161 -6.93 -7.85 -10.87
N ASP A 162 -7.91 -8.24 -11.68
CA ASP A 162 -7.87 -9.50 -12.44
C ASP A 162 -6.68 -9.59 -13.40
N SER A 163 -6.22 -8.46 -13.92
CA SER A 163 -5.06 -8.38 -14.81
C SER A 163 -3.72 -8.24 -14.07
N TRP A 164 -3.72 -8.08 -12.74
CA TRP A 164 -2.52 -7.79 -11.97
C TRP A 164 -1.78 -9.07 -11.54
N PRO A 165 -0.51 -9.24 -11.94
CA PRO A 165 0.27 -10.39 -11.50
C PRO A 165 0.45 -10.45 -9.98
N ILE A 166 0.32 -11.66 -9.42
CA ILE A 166 0.61 -11.94 -8.01
C ILE A 166 2.13 -12.14 -7.86
N LEU A 167 2.77 -11.24 -7.12
CA LEU A 167 4.19 -11.31 -6.79
C LEU A 167 4.44 -12.14 -5.52
N ALA A 168 3.51 -12.11 -4.56
CA ALA A 168 3.58 -12.90 -3.34
C ALA A 168 2.19 -13.34 -2.89
N ASP A 169 2.13 -14.54 -2.33
CA ASP A 169 0.90 -15.16 -1.83
C ASP A 169 1.23 -16.02 -0.62
N ARG A 170 0.61 -15.69 0.52
CA ARG A 170 0.78 -16.45 1.76
C ARG A 170 -0.57 -16.72 2.39
N SER A 171 -0.84 -17.99 2.65
CA SER A 171 -2.03 -18.43 3.37
C SER A 171 -1.73 -18.57 4.87
N PHE A 172 -2.69 -18.17 5.70
CA PHE A 172 -2.66 -18.32 7.14
C PHE A 172 -3.95 -19.06 7.56
N PRO A 173 -3.84 -20.18 8.30
CA PRO A 173 -5.01 -20.82 8.86
C PRO A 173 -5.65 -19.95 9.95
N ALA A 174 -6.90 -20.23 10.27
CA ALA A 174 -7.55 -19.65 11.43
C ALA A 174 -6.88 -20.11 12.74
N ASP A 175 -6.91 -19.25 13.75
CA ASP A 175 -6.51 -19.55 15.13
C ASP A 175 -7.40 -18.81 16.14
N ASP A 176 -7.14 -18.96 17.44
CA ASP A 176 -7.95 -18.36 18.51
C ASP A 176 -8.04 -16.83 18.45
N ARG A 177 -7.08 -16.15 17.80
CA ARG A 177 -7.03 -14.68 17.69
C ARG A 177 -7.49 -14.18 16.33
N ASP A 178 -7.28 -14.97 15.29
CA ASP A 178 -7.68 -14.69 13.91
C ASP A 178 -8.60 -15.83 13.44
N PRO A 179 -9.92 -15.77 13.70
CA PRO A 179 -10.82 -16.93 13.61
C PRO A 179 -11.22 -17.32 12.17
N TRP A 180 -10.73 -16.59 11.17
CA TRP A 180 -10.96 -16.89 9.76
C TRP A 180 -9.61 -17.07 9.05
N PRO A 181 -9.48 -18.08 8.16
CA PRO A 181 -8.29 -18.18 7.33
C PRO A 181 -8.12 -16.92 6.48
N THR A 182 -6.88 -16.50 6.27
CA THR A 182 -6.58 -15.35 5.42
C THR A 182 -5.53 -15.68 4.37
N ARG A 183 -5.62 -15.02 3.22
CA ARG A 183 -4.54 -14.97 2.22
C ARG A 183 -4.00 -13.56 2.12
N HIS A 184 -2.70 -13.40 2.30
CA HIS A 184 -2.00 -12.15 2.12
C HIS A 184 -1.33 -12.15 0.75
N LEU A 185 -1.85 -11.31 -0.15
CA LEU A 185 -1.41 -11.18 -1.52
C LEU A 185 -0.65 -9.85 -1.71
N THR A 186 0.38 -9.90 -2.53
CA THR A 186 1.03 -8.71 -3.10
C THR A 186 0.87 -8.77 -4.61
N LEU A 187 0.14 -7.82 -5.17
CA LEU A 187 -0.09 -7.70 -6.62
C LEU A 187 0.62 -6.47 -7.14
N ILE A 188 1.18 -6.57 -8.34
CA ILE A 188 1.88 -5.46 -9.01
C ILE A 188 1.10 -5.03 -10.25
N ARG A 189 1.10 -3.74 -10.56
CA ARG A 189 0.48 -3.29 -11.81
C ARG A 189 1.25 -3.88 -13.00
N PRO A 190 0.56 -4.38 -14.04
CA PRO A 190 1.20 -4.77 -15.29
C PRO A 190 2.07 -3.65 -15.86
N ASN A 191 3.29 -3.97 -16.30
CA ASN A 191 4.23 -3.02 -16.90
C ASN A 191 4.66 -1.83 -16.01
N SER A 192 4.42 -1.88 -14.68
CA SER A 192 4.86 -0.84 -13.73
C SER A 192 6.39 -0.74 -13.54
N GLY A 193 7.15 -1.67 -14.13
CA GLY A 193 8.58 -1.81 -13.86
C GLY A 193 8.91 -2.33 -12.46
N VAL A 194 7.90 -2.60 -11.61
CA VAL A 194 8.08 -3.24 -10.30
C VAL A 194 8.22 -4.75 -10.50
N THR A 195 9.44 -5.26 -10.49
CA THR A 195 9.73 -6.69 -10.71
C THR A 195 10.11 -7.44 -9.43
N SER A 196 10.30 -6.73 -8.32
CA SER A 196 10.68 -7.32 -7.03
C SER A 196 10.06 -6.56 -5.87
N LEU A 197 9.99 -7.22 -4.70
CA LEU A 197 9.67 -6.51 -3.47
C LEU A 197 10.71 -5.40 -3.22
N PRO A 198 10.30 -4.22 -2.71
CA PRO A 198 11.23 -3.14 -2.47
C PRO A 198 12.29 -3.49 -1.43
N GLN A 199 13.48 -2.92 -1.59
CA GLN A 199 14.59 -3.13 -0.66
C GLN A 199 14.29 -2.64 0.76
N TRP A 200 13.41 -1.65 0.95
CA TRP A 200 13.02 -1.17 2.30
C TRP A 200 12.33 -2.26 3.14
N ARG A 201 11.73 -3.31 2.52
CA ARG A 201 11.20 -4.47 3.26
C ARG A 201 12.28 -5.33 3.89
N SER A 202 13.48 -5.39 3.29
CA SER A 202 14.62 -6.11 3.88
C SER A 202 15.16 -5.41 5.13
N SER A 203 15.02 -4.08 5.20
CA SER A 203 15.42 -3.29 6.37
C SER A 203 14.38 -3.31 7.51
N MET A 204 13.15 -3.77 7.25
CA MET A 204 12.06 -3.86 8.24
C MET A 204 12.14 -5.05 9.18
N GLU A 205 13.16 -5.90 9.09
CA GLU A 205 13.45 -6.92 10.12
C GLU A 205 13.93 -6.31 11.46
N ARG A 206 13.94 -4.98 11.63
CA ARG A 206 14.13 -4.29 12.92
C ARG A 206 13.14 -3.12 13.06
N PRO A 207 12.60 -2.81 14.25
CA PRO A 207 13.21 -3.00 15.57
C PRO A 207 12.37 -3.79 16.60
N ALA A 208 13.02 -4.00 17.76
CA ALA A 208 12.61 -4.73 18.96
C ALA A 208 11.26 -4.31 19.57
#